data_AF-A0AAE1Y7N4-F1
#
_entry.id   AF-A0AAE1Y7N4-F1
#
_cell.length_a   1.000
_cell.length_b   1.000
_cell.length_c   1.000
_cell.angle_alpha   90.00
_cell.angle_beta   90.00
_cell.angle_gamma   90.00
#
_symmetry.space_group_name_H-M   'P 1'
#
loop_
_entity.id
_entity.type
_entity.pdbx_description
1 polymer ?
#
loop_
_entity_poly.entity_id
_entity_poly.type
_entity_poly.pdbx_seq_one_letter_code
_entity_poly.pdbx_strand_id
1 'polypeptide(L)'
;MKEAFSVDANYNRYIKLRERFETFSFLISCPEVNWDRWENILHAPEEFWEDVSERFPIAKAYEHAGEPNFTALRGIFQGCRPSSSKKINTNGSSGSSDKSVVIDVDEIVDLSSGSE
;
A
#
# COMPACT_ATOMS: atom_id res chain seq x y z
N MET A 1 -26.34 9.32 16.32
CA MET A 1 -26.41 8.42 15.15
C MET A 1 -25.02 7.88 14.93
N LYS A 2 -24.82 6.55 15.02
CA LYS A 2 -23.54 5.93 14.64
C LYS A 2 -23.67 5.63 13.15
N GLU A 3 -22.93 6.38 12.33
CA GLU A 3 -22.74 6.06 10.91
C GLU A 3 -22.27 4.60 10.83
N ALA A 4 -23.12 3.71 10.33
CA ALA A 4 -22.74 2.33 10.07
C ALA A 4 -21.78 2.35 8.89
N PHE A 5 -20.48 2.28 9.17
CA PHE A 5 -19.47 2.09 8.14
C PHE A 5 -19.79 0.79 7.39
N SER A 6 -20.26 0.91 6.15
CA SER A 6 -20.42 -0.24 5.26
C SER A 6 -19.06 -0.93 5.10
N VAL A 7 -19.01 -2.21 5.45
CA VAL A 7 -17.83 -3.06 5.30
C VAL A 7 -17.39 -3.07 3.83
N ASP A 8 -18.35 -3.16 2.91
CA ASP A 8 -18.11 -3.15 1.46
C ASP A 8 -17.46 -1.84 0.99
N ALA A 9 -17.90 -0.70 1.52
CA ALA A 9 -17.30 0.59 1.18
C ALA A 9 -15.84 0.70 1.65
N ASN A 10 -15.52 0.15 2.81
CA ASN A 10 -14.13 0.13 3.29
C ASN A 10 -13.28 -0.88 2.52
N TYR A 11 -13.82 -2.03 2.19
CA TYR A 11 -13.16 -3.04 1.38
C TYR A 11 -12.81 -2.49 -0.02
N ASN A 12 -13.78 -1.85 -0.69
CA ASN A 12 -13.55 -1.24 -2.00
C ASN A 12 -12.48 -0.15 -1.97
N ARG A 13 -12.40 0.63 -0.88
CA ARG A 13 -11.33 1.63 -0.70
C ARG A 13 -9.98 0.97 -0.48
N TYR A 14 -9.94 -0.10 0.31
CA TYR A 14 -8.72 -0.87 0.54
C TYR A 14 -8.17 -1.47 -0.75
N ILE A 15 -9.03 -2.10 -1.56
CA ILE A 15 -8.63 -2.68 -2.86
C ILE A 15 -8.00 -1.62 -3.76
N LYS A 16 -8.65 -0.45 -3.91
CA LYS A 16 -8.09 0.66 -4.70
C LYS A 16 -6.75 1.16 -4.16
N LEU A 17 -6.59 1.22 -2.84
CA LEU A 17 -5.32 1.62 -2.23
C LEU A 17 -4.22 0.59 -2.51
N ARG A 18 -4.55 -0.69 -2.47
CA ARG A 18 -3.62 -1.79 -2.76
C ARG A 18 -3.20 -1.77 -4.23
N GLU A 19 -4.16 -1.64 -5.16
CA GLU A 19 -3.87 -1.51 -6.59
C GLU A 19 -2.91 -0.36 -6.88
N ARG A 20 -3.17 0.83 -6.30
CA ARG A 20 -2.28 1.99 -6.45
C ARG A 20 -0.86 1.70 -5.99
N PHE A 21 -0.73 1.07 -4.82
CA PHE A 21 0.56 0.70 -4.26
C PHE A 21 1.29 -0.35 -5.10
N GLU A 22 0.61 -1.40 -5.55
CA GLU A 22 1.19 -2.47 -6.37
C GLU A 22 1.64 -1.94 -7.73
N THR A 23 0.78 -1.17 -8.42
CA THR A 23 1.13 -0.56 -9.70
C THR A 23 2.32 0.38 -9.56
N PHE A 24 2.31 1.29 -8.58
CA PHE A 24 3.43 2.22 -8.42
C PHE A 24 4.72 1.51 -7.97
N SER A 25 4.62 0.48 -7.14
CA SER A 25 5.77 -0.34 -6.73
C SER A 25 6.37 -1.12 -7.90
N PHE A 26 5.53 -1.60 -8.82
CA PHE A 26 5.97 -2.24 -10.05
C PHE A 26 6.70 -1.23 -10.95
N LEU A 27 6.10 -0.06 -11.18
CA LEU A 27 6.69 1.01 -12.01
C LEU A 27 8.10 1.39 -11.54
N ILE A 28 8.30 1.64 -10.25
CA ILE A 28 9.62 2.00 -9.71
C ILE A 28 10.62 0.82 -9.67
N SER A 29 10.16 -0.42 -9.88
CA SER A 29 11.02 -1.60 -9.93
C SER A 29 11.57 -1.86 -11.33
N CYS A 30 10.93 -1.28 -12.37
CA CYS A 30 11.37 -1.39 -13.75
C CYS A 30 12.68 -0.61 -13.96
N PRO A 31 13.71 -1.21 -14.59
CA PRO A 31 14.99 -0.54 -14.80
C PRO A 31 14.92 0.63 -15.79
N GLU A 32 13.91 0.64 -16.66
CA GLU A 32 13.66 1.69 -17.66
C GLU A 32 12.99 2.94 -17.06
N VAL A 33 12.54 2.84 -15.80
CA VAL A 33 11.82 3.90 -15.10
C VAL A 33 12.74 4.55 -14.09
N ASN A 34 12.92 5.86 -14.23
CA ASN A 34 13.59 6.65 -13.21
C ASN A 34 12.55 7.49 -12.44
N TRP A 35 12.46 7.27 -11.13
CA TRP A 35 11.57 8.04 -10.27
C TRP A 35 12.30 9.25 -9.66
N ASP A 36 11.93 10.45 -10.10
CA ASP A 36 12.35 11.68 -9.43
C ASP A 36 11.49 11.88 -8.17
N ARG A 37 12.13 11.77 -7.00
CA ARG A 37 11.47 11.92 -5.70
C ARG A 37 11.18 13.37 -5.33
N TRP A 38 11.87 14.34 -5.92
CA TRP A 38 11.65 15.77 -5.62
C TRP A 38 10.44 16.30 -6.37
N GLU A 39 10.39 16.03 -7.67
CA GLU A 39 9.25 16.41 -8.51
C GLU A 39 8.08 15.42 -8.38
N ASN A 40 8.35 14.23 -7.79
CA ASN A 40 7.43 13.09 -7.76
C ASN A 40 6.93 12.76 -9.16
N ILE A 41 7.84 12.51 -10.11
CA ILE A 41 7.54 12.19 -11.51
C ILE A 41 8.28 10.92 -11.91
N LEU A 42 7.63 10.07 -12.70
CA LEU A 42 8.24 8.91 -13.32
C LEU A 42 8.72 9.26 -14.73
N HIS A 43 10.01 9.13 -14.98
CA HIS A 43 10.60 9.29 -16.30
C HIS A 43 10.73 7.91 -16.94
N ALA A 44 9.94 7.67 -17.97
CA ALA A 44 9.96 6.44 -18.77
C ALA A 44 9.61 6.74 -20.23
N PRO A 45 10.01 5.89 -21.20
CA PRO A 45 9.62 6.01 -22.61
C PRO A 45 8.10 5.93 -22.81
N GLU A 46 7.57 6.55 -23.88
CA GLU A 46 6.14 6.47 -24.23
C GLU A 46 5.69 5.03 -24.48
N GLU A 47 6.51 4.23 -25.15
CA GLU A 47 6.27 2.80 -25.42
C GLU A 47 6.08 1.98 -24.12
N PHE A 48 6.77 2.36 -23.05
CA PHE A 48 6.64 1.71 -21.75
C PHE A 48 5.25 2.00 -21.12
N TRP A 49 4.75 3.22 -21.28
CA TRP A 49 3.43 3.58 -20.75
C TRP A 49 2.29 2.87 -21.51
N GLU A 50 2.44 2.64 -22.80
CA GLU A 50 1.46 1.85 -23.58
C GLU A 50 1.35 0.42 -23.04
N ASP A 51 2.48 -0.29 -22.90
CA ASP A 51 2.53 -1.66 -22.37
C ASP A 51 1.99 -1.75 -20.94
N VAL A 52 2.43 -0.85 -20.06
CA VAL A 52 1.99 -0.87 -18.66
C VAL A 52 0.52 -0.47 -18.51
N SER A 53 -0.02 0.38 -19.40
CA SER A 53 -1.44 0.75 -19.36
C SER A 53 -2.38 -0.41 -19.71
N GLU A 54 -1.91 -1.36 -20.54
CA GLU A 54 -2.65 -2.59 -20.83
C GLU A 54 -2.71 -3.50 -19.61
N ARG A 55 -1.62 -3.55 -18.82
CA ARG A 55 -1.55 -4.39 -17.62
C ARG A 55 -2.21 -3.75 -16.40
N PHE A 56 -2.06 -2.45 -16.22
CA PHE A 56 -2.54 -1.68 -15.08
C PHE A 56 -3.25 -0.41 -15.58
N PRO A 57 -4.58 -0.40 -15.68
CA PRO A 57 -5.33 0.76 -16.18
C PRO A 57 -5.06 2.05 -15.40
N ILE A 58 -4.71 1.94 -14.11
CA ILE A 58 -4.38 3.07 -13.24
C ILE A 58 -3.00 3.68 -13.53
N ALA A 59 -2.09 2.95 -14.19
CA ALA A 59 -0.73 3.43 -14.48
C ALA A 59 -0.72 4.66 -15.40
N LYS A 60 -1.74 4.81 -16.24
CA LYS A 60 -1.91 5.99 -17.10
C LYS A 60 -2.04 7.29 -16.30
N ALA A 61 -2.60 7.22 -15.08
CA ALA A 61 -2.62 8.38 -14.19
C ALA A 61 -1.22 8.81 -13.74
N TYR A 62 -0.23 7.92 -13.85
CA TYR A 62 1.14 8.16 -13.41
C TYR A 62 2.11 8.66 -14.50
N GLU A 63 1.65 8.69 -15.75
CA GLU A 63 2.44 9.09 -16.91
C GLU A 63 2.99 10.53 -16.79
N HIS A 64 2.20 11.41 -16.19
CA HIS A 64 2.54 12.83 -16.03
C HIS A 64 2.72 13.25 -14.57
N ALA A 65 2.49 12.35 -13.60
CA ALA A 65 2.60 12.64 -12.18
C ALA A 65 2.81 11.37 -11.37
N GLY A 66 3.71 11.34 -10.41
CA GLY A 66 3.89 10.20 -9.52
C GLY A 66 2.72 10.02 -8.55
N GLU A 67 2.72 8.90 -7.84
CA GLU A 67 1.67 8.58 -6.87
C GLU A 67 1.70 9.56 -5.69
N PRO A 68 0.63 10.36 -5.47
CA PRO A 68 0.55 11.21 -4.29
C PRO A 68 0.63 10.38 -3.02
N ASN A 69 1.48 10.79 -2.09
CA ASN A 69 1.71 10.14 -0.80
C ASN A 69 2.21 8.69 -0.91
N PHE A 70 2.99 8.35 -1.94
CA PHE A 70 3.59 7.01 -2.04
C PHE A 70 4.34 6.58 -0.77
N THR A 71 4.99 7.51 -0.06
CA THR A 71 5.63 7.22 1.24
C THR A 71 4.65 6.68 2.29
N ALA A 72 3.43 7.25 2.36
CA ALA A 72 2.41 6.78 3.29
C ALA A 72 1.85 5.42 2.86
N LEU A 73 1.57 5.24 1.57
CA LEU A 73 1.14 3.95 1.00
C LEU A 73 2.16 2.84 1.24
N ARG A 74 3.43 3.15 1.00
CA ARG A 74 4.55 2.25 1.31
C ARG A 74 4.56 1.89 2.80
N GLY A 75 4.33 2.87 3.68
CA GLY A 75 4.24 2.63 5.12
C GLY A 75 3.07 1.71 5.52
N ILE A 76 1.94 1.81 4.83
CA ILE A 76 0.76 0.95 5.05
C ILE A 76 1.02 -0.48 4.57
N PHE A 77 1.58 -0.65 3.36
CA PHE A 77 1.63 -1.95 2.69
C PHE A 77 2.97 -2.70 2.82
N GLN A 78 4.11 -2.01 2.84
CA GLN A 78 5.42 -2.67 3.03
C GLN A 78 5.77 -2.85 4.51
N GLY A 79 4.85 -2.46 5.40
CA GLY A 79 5.12 -2.37 6.81
C GLY A 79 6.18 -1.31 7.04
N CYS A 80 5.78 -0.08 7.36
CA CYS A 80 6.61 0.68 8.25
C CYS A 80 6.65 -0.14 9.54
N ARG A 81 7.69 -0.95 9.75
CA ARG A 81 8.11 -1.24 11.12
C ARG A 81 8.10 0.13 11.77
N PRO A 82 7.27 0.39 12.80
CA PRO A 82 7.38 1.66 13.49
C PRO A 82 8.85 1.74 13.83
N SER A 83 9.54 2.73 13.28
CA SER A 83 10.93 2.98 13.61
C SER A 83 10.93 2.99 15.13
N SER A 84 11.45 1.93 15.73
CA SER A 84 11.36 1.72 17.15
C SER A 84 11.95 2.97 17.76
N SER A 85 11.07 3.73 18.39
CA SER A 85 11.23 4.97 19.12
C SER A 85 12.63 5.58 19.04
N LYS A 86 12.73 6.83 18.61
CA LYS A 86 13.78 7.71 19.12
C LYS A 86 13.69 7.60 20.65
N LYS A 87 14.61 6.83 21.25
CA LYS A 87 14.70 6.66 22.70
C LYS A 87 15.04 8.02 23.25
N ILE A 88 14.01 8.76 23.65
CA ILE A 88 14.15 9.74 24.72
C ILE A 88 14.66 8.95 25.92
N ASN A 89 15.91 9.21 26.29
CA ASN A 89 16.50 8.63 27.48
C ASN A 89 15.76 9.16 28.70
N THR A 90 14.79 8.40 29.19
CA THR A 90 14.23 8.58 30.52
C THR A 90 14.34 7.25 31.24
N ASN A 91 15.25 7.21 32.20
CA ASN A 91 15.54 6.07 33.05
C ASN A 91 14.24 5.46 33.63
N GLY A 92 14.01 4.16 33.43
CA GLY A 92 12.93 3.42 34.11
C GLY A 92 12.53 2.12 33.40
N SER A 93 12.80 0.99 34.03
CA SER A 93 12.70 -0.39 33.56
C SER A 93 11.27 -0.98 33.39
N SER A 94 11.27 -2.21 32.83
CA SER A 94 10.22 -3.25 32.81
C SER A 94 9.36 -3.24 31.54
N GLY A 95 9.49 -4.16 30.58
CA GLY A 95 9.45 -5.62 30.73
C GLY A 95 8.07 -6.11 30.25
N SER A 96 7.92 -6.48 28.98
CA SER A 96 6.71 -7.19 28.51
C SER A 96 6.99 -7.95 27.20
N SER A 97 6.65 -9.24 27.21
CA SER A 97 6.84 -10.19 26.12
C SER A 97 5.71 -10.06 25.10
N ASP A 98 5.99 -9.56 23.91
CA ASP A 98 4.99 -9.48 22.83
C ASP A 98 5.01 -10.73 21.96
N LYS A 99 3.93 -11.50 22.03
CA LYS A 99 3.62 -12.60 21.12
C LYS A 99 3.08 -11.99 19.83
N SER A 100 3.85 -12.02 18.76
CA SER A 100 3.40 -11.63 17.43
C SER A 100 2.44 -12.70 16.88
N VAL A 101 1.16 -12.37 16.79
CA VAL A 101 0.18 -13.15 16.01
C VAL A 101 0.36 -12.77 14.56
N VAL A 102 0.88 -13.69 13.77
CA VAL A 102 0.84 -13.62 12.30
C VAL A 102 -0.58 -13.95 11.88
N ILE A 103 -1.30 -12.98 11.31
CA ILE A 103 -2.58 -13.23 10.66
C ILE A 103 -2.24 -13.53 9.21
N ASP A 104 -2.33 -14.81 8.85
CA ASP A 104 -2.17 -15.25 7.47
C ASP A 104 -3.41 -14.81 6.68
N VAL A 105 -3.21 -13.99 5.66
CA VAL A 105 -4.31 -13.31 4.94
C VAL A 105 -5.02 -14.25 3.97
N ASP A 106 -4.40 -15.40 3.66
CA ASP A 106 -4.95 -16.42 2.76
C ASP A 106 -5.98 -17.35 3.46
N GLU A 107 -6.18 -17.22 4.79
CA GLU A 107 -7.14 -17.99 5.58
C GLU A 107 -8.38 -17.15 5.96
N ILE A 108 -8.97 -16.43 5.01
CA ILE A 108 -10.37 -15.98 5.11
C ILE A 108 -11.15 -16.64 3.99
N VAL A 109 -11.14 -17.98 3.98
CA VAL A 109 -12.06 -18.78 3.17
C VAL A 109 -13.35 -19.00 3.96
N ASP A 110 -14.35 -18.22 3.56
CA ASP A 110 -15.78 -18.53 3.57
C ASP A 110 -16.39 -19.13 4.84
N LEU A 111 -16.96 -18.26 5.66
CA LEU A 111 -18.05 -18.63 6.58
C LEU A 111 -19.33 -17.88 6.17
N SER A 112 -19.91 -18.25 5.04
CA SER A 112 -21.34 -18.07 4.82
C SER A 112 -22.03 -19.45 4.78
N SER A 113 -22.36 -19.98 5.95
CA SER A 113 -23.31 -21.08 6.10
C SER A 113 -24.70 -20.52 6.45
N GLY A 114 -25.72 -20.98 5.71
CA GLY A 114 -27.16 -20.76 5.96
C GLY A 114 -27.77 -19.69 5.03
N SER A 115 -28.85 -19.93 4.29
CA SER A 115 -29.96 -20.86 4.53
C SER A 115 -30.77 -21.01 3.24
N GLU A 116 -31.32 -22.20 2.98
CA GLU A 116 -32.75 -22.46 2.71
C GLU A 116 -33.05 -23.94 2.92
#